data_AF-A0A7Y3EWT2-F1
#
_entry.id   AF-A0A7Y3EWT2-F1
#
_cell.length_a   1.000
_cell.length_b   1.000
_cell.length_c   1.000
_cell.angle_alpha   90.00
_cell.angle_beta   90.00
_cell.angle_gamma   90.00
#
_symmetry.space_group_name_H-M   'P 1'
#
loop_
_entity.id
_entity.type
_entity.pdbx_description
1 polymer ?
#
loop_
_entity_poly.entity_id
_entity_poly.type
_entity_poly.pdbx_seq_one_letter_code
_entity_poly.pdbx_strand_id
1 'polypeptide(L)'
;MSAAEVAQGIKSLIRVVRNSAAGRQGKAPKLLVVAPPPIGKLNLLAGIYGDAPLKSKDLSHQINMITQLLSCQFVDAGEVVTSSTIDGVHWDAEQHRRFAEAVYQRIKIDFLK
;
A
#
# COMPACT_ATOMS: atom_id res chain seq x y z
N MET A 1 -1.66 12.70 -12.23
CA MET A 1 -2.15 11.34 -11.99
C MET A 1 -3.21 11.34 -10.90
N SER A 2 -4.33 10.68 -11.12
CA SER A 2 -5.41 10.45 -10.15
C SER A 2 -5.16 9.16 -9.34
N ALA A 3 -5.90 8.96 -8.25
CA ALA A 3 -5.83 7.72 -7.47
C ALA A 3 -6.22 6.48 -8.30
N ALA A 4 -7.19 6.62 -9.20
CA ALA A 4 -7.61 5.56 -10.12
C ALA A 4 -6.49 5.18 -11.11
N GLU A 5 -5.75 6.15 -11.65
CA GLU A 5 -4.60 5.90 -12.52
C GLU A 5 -3.47 5.16 -11.77
N VAL A 6 -3.21 5.53 -10.50
CA VAL A 6 -2.26 4.82 -9.65
C VAL A 6 -2.71 3.38 -9.40
N ALA A 7 -3.99 3.16 -9.07
CA ALA A 7 -4.54 1.82 -8.87
C ALA A 7 -4.44 0.94 -10.13
N GLN A 8 -4.58 1.53 -11.31
CA GLN A 8 -4.34 0.82 -12.58
C GLN A 8 -2.87 0.42 -12.76
N GLY A 9 -1.91 1.22 -12.24
CA GLY A 9 -0.51 0.83 -12.13
C GLY A 9 -0.32 -0.37 -11.20
N ILE A 10 -0.97 -0.38 -10.03
CA ILE A 10 -0.96 -1.52 -9.10
C ILE A 10 -1.53 -2.79 -9.75
N LYS A 11 -2.61 -2.68 -10.54
CA LYS A 11 -3.15 -3.80 -11.34
C LYS A 11 -2.09 -4.41 -12.28
N SER A 12 -1.27 -3.58 -12.91
CA SER A 12 -0.17 -4.05 -13.75
C SER A 12 0.89 -4.80 -12.93
N LEU A 13 1.27 -4.30 -11.75
CA LEU A 13 2.21 -4.97 -10.85
C LEU A 13 1.67 -6.32 -10.34
N ILE A 14 0.37 -6.38 -9.98
CA ILE A 14 -0.30 -7.63 -9.60
C ILE A 14 -0.16 -8.69 -10.71
N ARG A 15 -0.33 -8.29 -11.97
CA ARG A 15 -0.17 -9.19 -13.13
C ARG A 15 1.27 -9.67 -13.29
N VAL A 16 2.26 -8.79 -13.12
CA VAL A 16 3.67 -9.16 -13.16
C VAL A 16 3.97 -10.23 -12.11
N VAL A 17 3.53 -10.03 -10.86
CA VAL A 17 3.76 -11.00 -9.78
C VAL A 17 3.05 -12.33 -10.07
N ARG A 18 1.79 -12.30 -10.53
CA ARG A 18 1.02 -13.53 -10.83
C ARG A 18 1.58 -14.34 -12.00
N ASN A 19 2.22 -13.67 -12.94
CA ASN A 19 2.87 -14.33 -14.08
C ASN A 19 4.34 -14.63 -13.80
N SER A 20 4.85 -14.29 -12.61
CA SER A 20 6.21 -14.64 -12.22
C SER A 20 6.27 -16.11 -11.77
N ALA A 21 7.33 -16.80 -12.13
CA ALA A 21 7.67 -18.12 -11.59
C ALA A 21 8.52 -18.01 -10.31
N ALA A 22 8.39 -16.89 -9.57
CA ALA A 22 9.31 -16.51 -8.49
C ALA A 22 8.96 -17.09 -7.11
N GLY A 23 7.89 -17.86 -7.01
CA GLY A 23 7.47 -18.56 -5.80
C GLY A 23 8.07 -19.95 -5.67
N ARG A 24 7.69 -20.63 -4.57
CA ARG A 24 8.15 -22.01 -4.30
C ARG A 24 7.74 -22.94 -5.44
N GLN A 25 8.65 -23.84 -5.83
CA GLN A 25 8.46 -24.79 -6.92
C GLN A 25 8.16 -24.12 -8.28
N GLY A 26 8.65 -22.90 -8.51
CA GLY A 26 8.44 -22.18 -9.77
C GLY A 26 7.02 -21.66 -10.00
N LYS A 27 6.17 -21.66 -8.97
CA LYS A 27 4.81 -21.10 -9.03
C LYS A 27 4.84 -19.58 -8.83
N ALA A 28 3.73 -18.91 -9.08
CA ALA A 28 3.56 -17.53 -8.62
C ALA A 28 3.62 -17.43 -7.09
N PRO A 29 4.29 -16.41 -6.52
CA PRO A 29 4.29 -16.20 -5.09
C PRO A 29 2.91 -15.75 -4.60
N LYS A 30 2.64 -15.97 -3.31
CA LYS A 30 1.49 -15.36 -2.63
C LYS A 30 1.67 -13.83 -2.64
N LEU A 31 0.57 -13.09 -2.77
CA LEU A 31 0.59 -11.64 -2.93
C LEU A 31 -0.32 -10.97 -1.90
N LEU A 32 0.22 -9.96 -1.23
CA LEU A 32 -0.50 -9.00 -0.40
C LEU A 32 -0.25 -7.61 -0.97
N VAL A 33 -1.33 -6.89 -1.25
CA VAL A 33 -1.26 -5.50 -1.71
C VAL A 33 -1.49 -4.58 -0.52
N VAL A 34 -0.68 -3.53 -0.41
CA VAL A 34 -0.78 -2.55 0.68
C VAL A 34 -1.04 -1.18 0.09
N ALA A 35 -2.12 -0.52 0.50
CA ALA A 35 -2.29 0.91 0.27
C ALA A 35 -1.50 1.70 1.33
N PRO A 36 -0.76 2.76 0.94
CA PRO A 36 -0.06 3.62 1.89
C PRO A 36 -1.05 4.48 2.71
N PRO A 37 -0.66 4.98 3.89
CA PRO A 37 -1.44 5.99 4.58
C PRO A 37 -1.51 7.27 3.73
N PRO A 38 -2.54 8.11 3.93
CA PRO A 38 -2.60 9.42 3.30
C PRO A 38 -1.35 10.25 3.64
N ILE A 39 -0.90 11.05 2.67
CA ILE A 39 0.14 12.04 2.89
C ILE A 39 -0.40 13.07 3.88
N GLY A 40 0.39 13.34 4.92
CA GLY A 40 0.10 14.31 5.96
C GLY A 40 0.32 15.75 5.52
N LYS A 41 0.45 16.66 6.49
CA LYS A 41 0.76 18.06 6.20
C LYS A 41 2.21 18.16 5.70
N LEU A 42 2.36 18.60 4.45
CA LEU A 42 3.67 18.86 3.86
C LEU A 42 4.22 20.19 4.37
N ASN A 43 5.50 20.21 4.72
CA ASN A 43 6.27 21.41 5.02
C ASN A 43 7.41 21.59 4.00
N LEU A 44 8.55 20.93 4.19
CA LEU A 44 9.74 20.95 3.36
C LEU A 44 9.47 20.46 1.93
N LEU A 45 8.50 19.56 1.75
CA LEU A 45 8.22 18.88 0.49
C LEU A 45 7.00 19.43 -0.27
N ALA A 46 6.40 20.53 0.19
CA ALA A 46 5.19 21.09 -0.40
C ALA A 46 5.35 21.43 -1.90
N GLY A 47 6.49 22.00 -2.29
CA GLY A 47 6.78 22.35 -3.69
C GLY A 47 6.96 21.15 -4.63
N ILE A 48 7.29 19.97 -4.08
CA ILE A 48 7.51 18.74 -4.86
C ILE A 48 6.19 17.98 -5.03
N TYR A 49 5.42 17.88 -3.94
CA TYR A 49 4.23 17.02 -3.90
C TYR A 49 2.94 17.76 -4.24
N GLY A 50 2.91 19.08 -4.25
CA GLY A 50 1.76 19.87 -4.70
C GLY A 50 0.45 19.42 -4.07
N ASP A 51 -0.48 18.94 -4.90
CA ASP A 51 -1.81 18.47 -4.51
C ASP A 51 -1.88 16.98 -4.13
N ALA A 52 -0.74 16.27 -4.06
CA ALA A 52 -0.69 14.86 -3.68
C ALA A 52 -1.36 14.53 -2.34
N PRO A 53 -1.35 15.38 -1.29
CA PRO A 53 -2.11 15.12 -0.06
C PRO A 53 -3.60 14.91 -0.30
N LEU A 54 -4.21 15.67 -1.22
CA LEU A 54 -5.63 15.52 -1.56
C LEU A 54 -5.86 14.20 -2.29
N LYS A 55 -5.02 13.89 -3.28
CA LYS A 55 -5.12 12.66 -4.09
C LYS A 55 -4.89 11.40 -3.26
N SER A 56 -3.96 11.44 -2.30
CA SER A 56 -3.56 10.29 -1.49
C SER A 56 -4.69 9.71 -0.64
N LYS A 57 -5.67 10.54 -0.28
CA LYS A 57 -6.84 10.13 0.53
C LYS A 57 -7.71 9.07 -0.16
N ASP A 58 -7.72 9.05 -1.48
CA ASP A 58 -8.54 8.11 -2.26
C ASP A 58 -7.75 6.86 -2.71
N LEU A 59 -6.43 6.81 -2.45
CA LEU A 59 -5.60 5.68 -2.90
C LEU A 59 -6.05 4.35 -2.32
N SER A 60 -6.34 4.29 -1.02
CA SER A 60 -6.79 3.06 -0.38
C SER A 60 -8.06 2.53 -1.02
N HIS A 61 -9.06 3.39 -1.22
CA HIS A 61 -10.32 3.02 -1.85
C HIS A 61 -10.11 2.45 -3.25
N GLN A 62 -9.39 3.17 -4.12
CA GLN A 62 -9.16 2.75 -5.51
C GLN A 62 -8.32 1.46 -5.60
N ILE A 63 -7.29 1.32 -4.76
CA ILE A 63 -6.46 0.11 -4.72
C ILE A 63 -7.28 -1.08 -4.22
N ASN A 64 -8.11 -0.90 -3.19
CA ASN A 64 -8.96 -1.96 -2.65
C ASN A 64 -9.97 -2.47 -3.69
N MET A 65 -10.57 -1.57 -4.48
CA MET A 65 -11.44 -1.96 -5.60
C MET A 65 -10.71 -2.87 -6.60
N ILE A 66 -9.46 -2.55 -6.95
CA ILE A 66 -8.63 -3.38 -7.83
C ILE A 66 -8.32 -4.74 -7.18
N THR A 67 -8.02 -4.78 -5.89
CA THR A 67 -7.73 -6.05 -5.20
C THR A 67 -8.96 -6.93 -5.09
N GLN A 68 -10.14 -6.35 -4.87
CA GLN A 68 -11.41 -7.08 -4.88
C GLN A 68 -11.70 -7.66 -6.28
N LEU A 69 -11.56 -6.85 -7.34
CA LEU A 69 -11.76 -7.28 -8.72
C LEU A 69 -10.84 -8.45 -9.11
N LEU A 70 -9.62 -8.45 -8.58
CA LEU A 70 -8.60 -9.46 -8.91
C LEU A 70 -8.51 -10.59 -7.89
N SER A 71 -9.31 -10.57 -6.81
CA SER A 71 -9.21 -11.52 -5.70
C SER A 71 -7.81 -11.57 -5.07
N CYS A 72 -7.25 -10.42 -4.73
CA CYS A 72 -5.98 -10.27 -4.01
C CYS A 72 -6.22 -9.99 -2.52
N GLN A 73 -5.28 -10.42 -1.67
CA GLN A 73 -5.26 -9.95 -0.28
C GLN A 73 -4.86 -8.47 -0.25
N PHE A 74 -5.45 -7.72 0.70
CA PHE A 74 -5.29 -6.27 0.83
C PHE A 74 -5.13 -5.84 2.28
N VAL A 75 -4.30 -4.81 2.51
CA VAL A 75 -4.18 -4.07 3.77
C VAL A 75 -4.16 -2.58 3.47
N ASP A 76 -4.93 -1.81 4.24
CA ASP A 76 -4.79 -0.36 4.30
C ASP A 76 -3.84 0.01 5.44
N ALA A 77 -2.65 0.51 5.10
CA ALA A 77 -1.71 0.99 6.11
C ALA A 77 -2.26 2.22 6.86
N GLY A 78 -3.12 3.03 6.23
CA GLY A 78 -3.74 4.21 6.83
C GLY A 78 -4.68 3.93 7.99
N GLU A 79 -5.17 2.69 8.13
CA GLU A 79 -5.95 2.28 9.31
C GLU A 79 -5.07 2.05 10.56
N VAL A 80 -3.76 1.90 10.37
CA VAL A 80 -2.81 1.52 11.43
C VAL A 80 -1.79 2.61 11.70
N VAL A 81 -1.34 3.31 10.67
CA VAL A 81 -0.25 4.29 10.77
C VAL A 81 -0.61 5.65 10.20
N THR A 82 0.12 6.66 10.65
CA THR A 82 0.03 8.04 10.17
C THR A 82 1.40 8.55 9.75
N SER A 83 1.44 9.33 8.67
CA SER A 83 2.67 9.98 8.21
C SER A 83 3.17 11.02 9.22
N SER A 84 4.49 11.17 9.32
CA SER A 84 5.18 12.05 10.26
C SER A 84 4.82 13.52 10.02
N THR A 85 4.86 14.32 11.09
CA THR A 85 4.70 15.78 10.99
C THR A 85 5.97 16.48 10.52
N ILE A 86 7.10 15.76 10.44
CA ILE A 86 8.39 16.30 9.99
C ILE A 86 8.38 16.59 8.49
N ASP A 87 7.75 15.74 7.67
CA ASP A 87 7.67 15.97 6.22
C ASP A 87 6.33 15.58 5.56
N GLY A 88 5.43 14.94 6.30
CA GLY A 88 4.13 14.49 5.82
C GLY A 88 4.16 13.23 4.96
N VAL A 89 5.33 12.63 4.70
CA VAL A 89 5.50 11.50 3.77
C VAL A 89 6.08 10.27 4.48
N HIS A 90 7.15 10.44 5.25
CA HIS A 90 7.82 9.33 5.93
C HIS A 90 7.16 9.02 7.28
N TRP A 91 7.57 7.92 7.89
CA TRP A 91 7.02 7.43 9.14
C TRP A 91 8.05 7.52 10.26
N ASP A 92 7.58 7.85 11.46
CA ASP A 92 8.43 7.75 12.65
C ASP A 92 8.66 6.28 13.01
N ALA A 93 9.72 6.00 13.77
CA ALA A 93 10.11 4.62 14.13
C ALA A 93 8.97 3.80 14.76
N GLU A 94 8.14 4.44 15.58
CA GLU A 94 6.99 3.80 16.22
C GLU A 94 5.90 3.41 15.21
N GLN A 95 5.68 4.23 14.17
CA GLN A 95 4.71 3.90 13.11
C GLN A 95 5.22 2.71 12.28
N HIS A 96 6.51 2.63 12.00
CA HIS A 96 7.11 1.45 11.38
C HIS A 96 6.87 0.17 12.20
N ARG A 97 7.06 0.23 13.54
CA ARG A 97 6.81 -0.91 14.44
C ARG A 97 5.34 -1.35 14.39
N ARG A 98 4.41 -0.40 14.51
CA ARG A 98 2.96 -0.67 14.45
C ARG A 98 2.54 -1.32 13.13
N PHE A 99 3.06 -0.82 12.01
CA PHE A 99 2.77 -1.42 10.71
C PHE A 99 3.32 -2.83 10.57
N ALA A 100 4.56 -3.07 11.03
CA ALA A 100 5.16 -4.40 10.99
C ALA A 100 4.33 -5.44 11.76
N GLU A 101 3.83 -5.07 12.94
CA GLU A 101 2.95 -5.93 13.74
C GLU A 101 1.64 -6.25 13.00
N ALA A 102 0.97 -5.23 12.44
CA ALA A 102 -0.27 -5.42 11.70
C ALA A 102 -0.10 -6.30 10.46
N VAL A 103 0.95 -6.06 9.67
CA VAL A 103 1.24 -6.87 8.47
C VAL A 103 1.61 -8.30 8.85
N TYR A 104 2.39 -8.50 9.92
CA TYR A 104 2.72 -9.83 10.40
C TYR A 104 1.45 -10.64 10.75
N GLN A 105 0.50 -10.04 11.48
CA GLN A 105 -0.77 -10.70 11.79
C GLN A 105 -1.54 -11.06 10.51
N ARG A 106 -1.58 -10.16 9.51
CA ARG A 106 -2.23 -10.44 8.24
C ARG A 106 -1.58 -11.62 7.50
N ILE A 107 -0.25 -11.63 7.40
CA ILE A 107 0.50 -12.72 6.77
C ILE A 107 0.22 -14.05 7.47
N LYS A 108 0.18 -14.05 8.82
CA LYS A 108 -0.10 -15.24 9.60
C LYS A 108 -1.49 -15.81 9.28
N ILE A 109 -2.51 -14.95 9.20
CA ILE A 109 -3.90 -15.33 8.91
C ILE A 109 -4.05 -15.85 7.48
N ASP A 110 -3.48 -15.13 6.52
CA ASP A 110 -3.74 -15.38 5.09
C ASP A 110 -2.84 -16.45 4.49
N PHE A 111 -1.60 -16.59 4.99
CA PHE A 111 -0.56 -17.32 4.27
C PHE A 111 0.17 -18.39 5.07
N LEU A 112 0.12 -18.37 6.41
CA LEU A 112 0.85 -19.30 7.27
C LEU A 112 -0.06 -20.34 7.96
N LYS A 113 -1.23 -20.62 7.38
CA LYS A 113 -2.00 -21.82 7.73
C LYS A 113 -1.26 -23.08 7.31
#